data_AF-A0A1W0X9J1-F1
#
_entry.id   AF-A0A1W0X9J1-F1
#
_cell.length_a   1.000
_cell.length_b   1.000
_cell.length_c   1.000
_cell.angle_alpha   90.00
_cell.angle_beta   90.00
_cell.angle_gamma   90.00
#
_symmetry.space_group_name_H-M   'P 1'
#
loop_
_entity.id
_entity.type
_entity.pdbx_description
1 polymer ?
#
loop_
_entity_poly.entity_id
_entity_poly.type
_entity_poly.pdbx_seq_one_letter_code
_entity_poly.pdbx_strand_id
1 'polypeptide(L)'
;MYRQPSHLFFGKLLLSESGVQQRNPLGPLFFCFVTSKVSMSLQAPLKIFYLDDRTVDGTVKEVLDDIARVVDLGGKVGLSLNLSKCEVFVYGGAAPSRAAATRTILQSVPDFRFPLSEGLELLGASLMLDGVGAAIDRKTVAITFLTSQLPLLAAHQALFFLLKNCLAAPKMIYLLRCSPTFTRFNSLVAFHTVLRNSVVTITNTEMSDAVWKQATLPVSRGGLGNRRTKDLSLPAFLVSVHSVHHLKMEIVPAADLDAITTETTLQWNVATTQQLPDQPRIQKLWDRPIVEKAIQDAGEVGRARLLAMTSEFAGA
;
A
#
# COMPACT_ATOMS: atom_id res chain seq x y z
N MET A 1 7.73 12.70 -33.50
CA MET A 1 8.71 12.29 -32.46
C MET A 1 8.97 10.78 -32.42
N TYR A 2 8.01 9.89 -32.75
CA TYR A 2 8.21 8.42 -32.69
C TYR A 2 8.26 7.72 -34.06
N ARG A 3 8.26 8.47 -35.16
CA ARG A 3 8.27 7.93 -36.53
C ARG A 3 9.69 7.66 -37.06
N GLN A 4 10.70 8.18 -36.38
CA GLN A 4 12.11 8.04 -36.74
C GLN A 4 12.87 7.54 -35.50
N PRO A 5 13.94 6.74 -35.69
CA PRO A 5 14.77 6.28 -34.58
C PRO A 5 15.33 7.46 -33.79
N SER A 6 15.18 7.43 -32.47
CA SER A 6 15.80 8.43 -31.61
C SER A 6 17.27 8.08 -31.34
N HIS A 7 18.08 9.12 -31.18
CA HIS A 7 19.50 8.98 -30.86
C HIS A 7 19.69 8.65 -29.37
N LEU A 8 20.28 7.49 -29.08
CA LEU A 8 20.75 7.06 -27.77
C LEU A 8 22.26 7.33 -27.65
N PHE A 9 22.64 8.09 -26.63
CA PHE A 9 24.04 8.34 -26.31
C PHE A 9 24.51 7.41 -25.19
N PHE A 10 25.40 6.47 -25.54
CA PHE A 10 26.08 5.61 -24.58
C PHE A 10 27.55 5.43 -24.98
N GLY A 11 28.33 6.51 -24.91
CA GLY A 11 29.72 6.57 -25.41
C GLY A 11 29.85 6.54 -26.95
N LYS A 12 28.85 6.01 -27.66
CA LYS A 12 28.64 6.07 -29.11
C LYS A 12 27.16 6.37 -29.41
N LEU A 13 26.88 6.88 -30.61
CA LEU A 13 25.53 7.14 -31.09
C LEU A 13 24.87 5.83 -31.52
N LEU A 14 23.82 5.42 -30.82
CA LEU A 14 22.97 4.28 -31.17
C LEU A 14 21.60 4.78 -31.63
N LEU A 15 20.99 4.10 -32.60
CA LEU A 15 19.62 4.39 -33.03
C LEU A 15 18.64 3.50 -32.26
N SER A 16 17.62 4.10 -31.65
CA SER A 16 16.54 3.37 -31.00
C SER A 16 15.59 2.83 -32.06
N GLU A 17 15.70 1.55 -32.40
CA GLU A 17 14.87 0.90 -33.42
C GLU A 17 13.53 0.37 -32.89
N SER A 18 13.45 0.03 -31.61
CA SER A 18 12.24 -0.55 -31.00
C SER A 18 12.04 -0.08 -29.56
N GLY A 19 10.79 0.17 -29.19
CA GLY A 19 10.39 0.56 -27.85
C GLY A 19 10.42 2.07 -27.60
N VAL A 20 9.69 2.48 -26.56
CA VAL A 20 9.71 3.87 -26.09
C VAL A 20 10.79 4.00 -25.01
N GLN A 21 11.59 5.07 -25.08
CA GLN A 21 12.64 5.34 -24.11
C GLN A 21 12.06 5.43 -22.68
N GLN A 22 12.75 4.82 -21.71
CA GLN A 22 12.40 4.96 -20.30
C GLN A 22 12.44 6.43 -19.89
N ARG A 23 11.49 6.84 -19.03
CA ARG A 23 11.25 8.23 -18.61
C ARG A 23 10.63 9.13 -19.68
N ASN A 24 10.30 8.60 -20.86
CA ASN A 24 9.49 9.34 -21.81
C ASN A 24 8.08 9.57 -21.24
N PRO A 25 7.60 10.83 -21.12
CA PRO A 25 6.30 11.12 -20.54
C PRO A 25 5.12 10.43 -21.23
N LEU A 26 5.22 10.18 -22.54
CA LEU A 26 4.17 9.53 -23.33
C LEU A 26 4.37 8.01 -23.45
N GLY A 27 5.48 7.46 -22.96
CA GLY A 27 5.76 6.02 -23.02
C GLY A 27 4.66 5.15 -22.43
N PRO A 28 4.20 5.42 -21.19
CA PRO A 28 3.09 4.68 -20.59
C PRO A 28 1.80 4.74 -21.42
N LEU A 29 1.47 5.91 -22.00
CA LEU A 29 0.28 6.07 -22.83
C LEU A 29 0.36 5.21 -24.09
N PHE A 30 1.49 5.22 -24.80
CA PHE A 30 1.66 4.39 -25.99
C PHE A 30 1.64 2.91 -25.65
N PHE A 31 2.24 2.50 -24.54
CA PHE A 31 2.16 1.12 -24.07
C PHE A 31 0.69 0.71 -23.88
N CYS A 32 -0.09 1.48 -23.12
CA CYS A 32 -1.51 1.22 -22.89
C CYS A 32 -2.31 1.15 -24.21
N PHE A 33 -2.06 2.07 -25.14
CA PHE A 33 -2.75 2.10 -26.43
C PHE A 33 -2.48 0.83 -27.26
N VAL A 34 -1.20 0.45 -27.34
CA VAL A 34 -0.73 -0.73 -28.06
C VAL A 34 -1.30 -2.01 -27.45
N THR A 35 -1.40 -2.07 -26.12
CA THR A 35 -1.90 -3.25 -25.41
C THR A 35 -3.42 -3.29 -25.28
N SER A 36 -4.12 -2.18 -25.53
CA SER A 36 -5.57 -2.07 -25.34
C SER A 36 -6.35 -3.14 -26.09
N LYS A 37 -5.95 -3.47 -27.32
CA LYS A 37 -6.60 -4.51 -28.13
C LYS A 37 -6.47 -5.89 -27.48
N VAL A 38 -5.28 -6.21 -26.95
CA VAL A 38 -5.04 -7.46 -26.23
C VAL A 38 -5.89 -7.49 -24.97
N SER A 39 -5.85 -6.43 -24.16
CA SER A 39 -6.62 -6.31 -22.92
C SER A 39 -8.13 -6.46 -23.11
N MET A 40 -8.69 -5.90 -24.18
CA MET A 40 -10.12 -6.00 -24.51
C MET A 40 -10.54 -7.37 -25.03
N SER A 41 -9.61 -8.16 -25.58
CA SER A 41 -9.90 -9.49 -26.13
C SER A 41 -10.06 -10.59 -25.07
N LEU A 42 -9.60 -10.33 -23.85
CA LEU A 42 -9.58 -11.31 -22.76
C LEU A 42 -10.98 -11.59 -22.23
N GLN A 43 -11.25 -12.85 -21.92
CA GLN A 43 -12.59 -13.35 -21.55
C GLN A 43 -12.76 -13.51 -20.04
N ALA A 44 -11.67 -13.47 -19.26
CA ALA A 44 -11.73 -13.59 -17.81
C ALA A 44 -12.72 -12.59 -17.19
N PRO A 45 -13.52 -13.03 -16.20
CA PRO A 45 -14.51 -12.18 -15.54
C PRO A 45 -13.88 -10.99 -14.82
N LEU A 46 -12.71 -11.18 -14.20
CA LEU A 46 -11.97 -10.10 -13.54
C LEU A 46 -10.65 -9.83 -14.27
N LYS A 47 -10.45 -8.57 -14.68
CA LYS A 47 -9.28 -8.10 -15.42
C LYS A 47 -8.82 -6.77 -14.84
N ILE A 48 -7.67 -6.77 -14.18
CA ILE A 48 -7.10 -5.57 -13.54
C ILE A 48 -5.71 -5.35 -14.14
N PHE A 49 -5.52 -4.20 -14.78
CA PHE A 49 -4.26 -3.87 -15.46
C PHE A 49 -3.69 -2.56 -14.92
N TYR A 50 -2.44 -2.61 -14.50
CA TYR A 50 -1.63 -1.44 -14.18
C TYR A 50 -0.36 -1.50 -15.03
N LEU A 51 -0.40 -0.87 -16.20
CA LEU A 51 0.66 -0.98 -17.21
C LEU A 51 0.96 -2.45 -17.56
N ASP A 52 2.19 -2.90 -17.33
CA ASP A 52 2.67 -4.26 -17.58
C ASP A 52 2.25 -5.25 -16.48
N ASP A 53 1.90 -4.78 -15.28
CA ASP A 53 1.34 -5.61 -14.21
C ASP A 53 -0.13 -5.92 -14.52
N ARG A 54 -0.38 -7.15 -14.97
CA ARG A 54 -1.70 -7.63 -15.35
C ARG A 54 -2.15 -8.79 -14.48
N THR A 55 -3.34 -8.65 -13.93
CA THR A 55 -4.00 -9.69 -13.13
C THR A 55 -5.31 -10.06 -13.81
N VAL A 56 -5.48 -11.37 -14.02
CA VAL A 56 -6.71 -11.97 -14.53
C VAL A 56 -7.18 -13.02 -13.54
N ASP A 57 -8.47 -13.09 -13.30
CA ASP A 57 -9.08 -14.08 -12.41
C ASP A 57 -10.36 -14.64 -13.06
N GLY A 58 -10.57 -15.94 -12.90
CA GLY A 58 -11.57 -16.72 -13.62
C GLY A 58 -11.38 -18.23 -13.45
N THR A 59 -12.10 -19.03 -14.23
CA THR A 59 -11.90 -20.48 -14.21
C THR A 59 -10.56 -20.87 -14.83
N VAL A 60 -10.03 -22.05 -14.47
CA VAL A 60 -8.75 -22.55 -14.98
C VAL A 60 -8.70 -22.53 -16.51
N LYS A 61 -9.80 -22.92 -17.17
CA LYS A 61 -9.88 -22.93 -18.63
C LYS A 61 -9.83 -21.51 -19.21
N GLU A 62 -10.63 -20.59 -18.68
CA GLU A 62 -10.67 -19.20 -19.16
C GLU A 62 -9.30 -18.52 -19.02
N VAL A 63 -8.63 -18.72 -17.89
CA VAL A 63 -7.30 -18.16 -17.62
C VAL A 63 -6.26 -18.74 -18.58
N LEU A 64 -6.26 -20.05 -18.83
CA LEU A 64 -5.33 -20.67 -19.79
C LEU A 64 -5.59 -20.19 -21.22
N ASP A 65 -6.85 -20.10 -21.64
CA ASP A 65 -7.23 -19.58 -22.95
C ASP A 65 -6.82 -18.10 -23.10
N ASP A 66 -6.95 -17.30 -22.04
CA ASP A 66 -6.51 -15.90 -22.02
C ASP A 66 -4.99 -15.76 -22.07
N ILE A 67 -4.23 -16.62 -21.38
CA ILE A 67 -2.77 -16.64 -21.47
C ILE A 67 -2.34 -16.94 -22.91
N ALA A 68 -2.96 -17.93 -23.57
CA ALA A 68 -2.68 -18.25 -24.97
C ALA A 68 -2.98 -17.06 -25.90
N ARG A 69 -4.10 -16.35 -25.67
CA ARG A 69 -4.43 -15.10 -26.39
C ARG A 69 -3.40 -14.01 -26.17
N VAL A 70 -2.91 -13.81 -24.93
CA VAL A 70 -1.89 -12.82 -24.62
C VAL A 70 -0.57 -13.14 -25.33
N VAL A 71 -0.18 -14.41 -25.40
CA VAL A 71 1.05 -14.82 -26.10
C VAL A 71 0.93 -14.59 -27.61
N ASP A 72 -0.17 -15.01 -28.24
CA ASP A 72 -0.38 -14.82 -29.69
C ASP A 72 -0.53 -13.35 -30.08
N LEU A 73 -1.46 -12.63 -29.45
CA LEU A 73 -1.73 -11.22 -29.77
C LEU A 73 -0.61 -10.30 -29.29
N GLY A 74 0.04 -10.63 -28.17
CA GLY A 74 1.24 -9.93 -27.70
C GLY A 74 2.37 -10.04 -28.71
N GLY A 75 2.62 -11.24 -29.24
CA GLY A 75 3.64 -11.47 -30.26
C GLY A 75 3.40 -10.67 -31.54
N LYS A 76 2.15 -10.60 -32.01
CA LYS A 76 1.75 -9.76 -33.17
C LYS A 76 2.01 -8.27 -32.98
N VAL A 77 2.07 -7.84 -31.72
CA VAL A 77 2.28 -6.45 -31.30
C VAL A 77 3.75 -6.19 -30.92
N GLY A 78 4.61 -7.20 -30.99
CA GLY A 78 6.03 -7.11 -30.64
C GLY A 78 6.30 -7.18 -29.14
N LEU A 79 5.36 -7.71 -28.35
CA LEU A 79 5.50 -7.94 -26.91
C LEU A 79 5.66 -9.42 -26.60
N SER A 80 6.51 -9.72 -25.62
CA SER A 80 6.74 -11.08 -25.12
C SER A 80 6.35 -11.16 -23.65
N LEU A 81 5.58 -12.19 -23.28
CA LEU A 81 5.25 -12.46 -21.90
C LEU A 81 6.43 -13.13 -21.18
N ASN A 82 6.83 -12.61 -20.01
CA ASN A 82 7.86 -13.22 -19.20
C ASN A 82 7.24 -14.25 -18.25
N LEU A 83 7.13 -15.50 -18.72
CA LEU A 83 6.51 -16.60 -17.97
C LEU A 83 7.18 -16.82 -16.60
N SER A 84 8.50 -16.65 -16.51
CA SER A 84 9.26 -16.84 -15.26
C SER A 84 8.93 -15.82 -14.16
N LYS A 85 8.29 -14.70 -14.51
CA LYS A 85 7.81 -13.67 -13.57
C LYS A 85 6.31 -13.75 -13.31
N CYS A 86 5.57 -14.53 -14.10
CA CYS A 86 4.14 -14.70 -13.91
C CYS A 86 3.87 -15.58 -12.69
N GLU A 87 2.90 -15.16 -11.88
CA GLU A 87 2.49 -15.84 -10.67
C GLU A 87 1.04 -16.32 -10.81
N VAL A 88 0.76 -17.53 -10.34
CA VAL A 88 -0.59 -18.08 -10.31
C VAL A 88 -0.92 -18.60 -8.92
N PHE A 89 -2.12 -18.26 -8.46
CA PHE A 89 -2.64 -18.67 -7.17
C PHE A 89 -4.04 -19.25 -7.32
N VAL A 90 -4.25 -20.46 -6.80
CA VAL A 90 -5.53 -21.17 -6.88
C VAL A 90 -6.26 -21.08 -5.54
N TYR A 91 -7.32 -20.28 -5.50
CA TYR A 91 -8.05 -20.01 -4.25
C TYR A 91 -9.35 -20.84 -4.10
N GLY A 92 -10.10 -21.05 -5.19
CA GLY A 92 -11.45 -21.62 -5.14
C GLY A 92 -11.52 -23.15 -4.94
N GLY A 93 -12.54 -23.62 -4.21
CA GLY A 93 -12.89 -25.03 -4.08
C GLY A 93 -12.18 -25.78 -2.95
N ALA A 94 -12.52 -27.07 -2.78
CA ALA A 94 -11.90 -27.94 -1.79
C ALA A 94 -10.43 -28.24 -2.10
N ALA A 95 -9.63 -28.62 -1.09
CA ALA A 95 -8.20 -28.91 -1.26
C ALA A 95 -7.87 -29.88 -2.42
N PRO A 96 -8.63 -30.97 -2.66
CA PRO A 96 -8.37 -31.86 -3.80
C PRO A 96 -8.61 -31.18 -5.16
N SER A 97 -9.62 -30.31 -5.25
CA SER A 97 -9.94 -29.55 -6.46
C SER A 97 -8.86 -28.51 -6.77
N ARG A 98 -8.37 -27.82 -5.73
CA ARG A 98 -7.23 -26.89 -5.86
C ARG A 98 -5.97 -27.60 -6.36
N ALA A 99 -5.66 -28.77 -5.80
CA ALA A 99 -4.52 -29.57 -6.24
C ALA A 99 -4.65 -30.03 -7.70
N ALA A 100 -5.86 -30.42 -8.13
CA ALA A 100 -6.12 -30.78 -9.52
C ALA A 100 -5.93 -29.58 -10.46
N ALA A 101 -6.49 -28.41 -10.13
CA ALA A 101 -6.34 -27.17 -10.88
C ALA A 101 -4.87 -26.75 -11.01
N THR A 102 -4.11 -26.77 -9.91
CA THR A 102 -2.66 -26.47 -9.93
C THR A 102 -1.91 -27.42 -10.87
N ARG A 103 -2.21 -28.73 -10.86
CA ARG A 103 -1.57 -29.69 -11.79
C ARG A 103 -1.89 -29.38 -13.24
N THR A 104 -3.15 -29.06 -13.57
CA THR A 104 -3.54 -28.70 -14.94
C THR A 104 -2.78 -27.48 -15.43
N ILE A 105 -2.63 -26.45 -14.58
CA ILE A 105 -1.89 -25.24 -14.96
C ILE A 105 -0.40 -25.54 -15.15
N LEU A 106 0.22 -26.30 -14.25
CA LEU A 106 1.62 -26.71 -14.37
C LEU A 106 1.91 -27.53 -15.63
N GLN A 107 0.95 -28.36 -16.06
CA GLN A 107 1.07 -29.12 -17.31
C GLN A 107 1.04 -28.23 -18.55
N SER A 108 0.24 -27.16 -18.53
CA SER A 108 0.13 -26.23 -19.65
C SER A 108 1.24 -25.16 -19.66
N VAL A 109 1.65 -24.68 -18.48
CA VAL A 109 2.60 -23.57 -18.33
C VAL A 109 3.57 -23.88 -17.16
N PRO A 110 4.66 -24.63 -17.40
CA PRO A 110 5.55 -25.10 -16.33
C PRO A 110 6.42 -24.00 -15.72
N ASP A 111 6.64 -22.89 -16.43
CA ASP A 111 7.54 -21.80 -16.01
C ASP A 111 6.92 -20.83 -15.00
N PHE A 112 5.63 -21.00 -14.68
CA PHE A 112 4.91 -20.13 -13.77
C PHE A 112 5.28 -20.37 -12.31
N ARG A 113 5.30 -19.30 -11.53
CA ARG A 113 5.53 -19.37 -10.08
C ARG A 113 4.21 -19.55 -9.34
N PHE A 114 4.26 -20.35 -8.28
CA PHE A 114 3.14 -20.57 -7.37
C PHE A 114 3.51 -20.03 -6.00
N PRO A 115 3.25 -18.74 -5.72
CA PRO A 115 3.53 -18.17 -4.41
C PRO A 115 2.64 -18.81 -3.33
N LEU A 116 3.16 -18.85 -2.11
CA LEU A 116 2.36 -19.16 -0.93
C LEU A 116 1.39 -18.01 -0.63
N SER A 117 0.33 -18.28 0.14
CA SER A 117 -0.66 -17.27 0.53
C SER A 117 -0.03 -16.01 1.16
N GLU A 118 1.05 -16.17 1.93
CA GLU A 118 1.77 -15.06 2.56
C GLU A 118 2.59 -14.20 1.59
N GLY A 119 3.00 -14.78 0.46
CA GLY A 119 3.83 -14.13 -0.56
C GLY A 119 3.01 -13.46 -1.66
N LEU A 120 1.69 -13.65 -1.69
CA LEU A 120 0.83 -13.14 -2.74
C LEU A 120 0.57 -11.63 -2.56
N GLU A 121 1.21 -10.84 -3.42
CA GLU A 121 1.13 -9.37 -3.42
C GLU A 121 0.65 -8.84 -4.76
N LEU A 122 -0.19 -7.80 -4.72
CA LEU A 122 -0.61 -7.05 -5.89
C LEU A 122 -0.25 -5.58 -5.69
N LEU A 123 0.56 -5.03 -6.60
CA LEU A 123 1.06 -3.64 -6.52
C LEU A 123 1.68 -3.31 -5.15
N GLY A 124 2.34 -4.28 -4.52
CA GLY A 124 2.99 -4.15 -3.21
C GLY A 124 2.04 -4.15 -2.00
N ALA A 125 0.78 -4.57 -2.17
CA ALA A 125 -0.16 -4.85 -1.08
C ALA A 125 -0.49 -6.35 -1.03
N SER A 126 -0.55 -6.93 0.17
CA SER A 126 -0.88 -8.35 0.34
C SER A 126 -2.35 -8.61 0.05
N LEU A 127 -2.63 -9.63 -0.76
CA LEU A 127 -4.01 -10.05 -1.05
C LEU A 127 -4.62 -10.90 0.07
N MET A 128 -3.80 -11.69 0.76
CA MET A 128 -4.23 -12.56 1.86
C MET A 128 -3.90 -11.96 3.22
N LEU A 129 -4.71 -12.28 4.23
CA LEU A 129 -4.53 -11.80 5.60
C LEU A 129 -3.21 -12.28 6.23
N ASP A 130 -2.76 -13.47 5.84
CA ASP A 130 -1.52 -14.07 6.34
C ASP A 130 -0.28 -13.27 5.91
N GLY A 131 -0.30 -12.71 4.70
CA GLY A 131 0.80 -11.90 4.16
C GLY A 131 0.94 -10.51 4.77
N VAL A 132 -0.10 -10.00 5.46
CA VAL A 132 -0.11 -8.63 6.00
C VAL A 132 1.00 -8.42 7.04
N GLY A 133 1.25 -9.42 7.90
CA GLY A 133 2.33 -9.37 8.89
C GLY A 133 3.70 -9.26 8.21
N ALA A 134 3.98 -10.17 7.27
CA ALA A 134 5.21 -10.17 6.51
C ALA A 134 5.43 -8.86 5.73
N ALA A 135 4.38 -8.27 5.14
CA ALA A 135 4.47 -6.99 4.46
C ALA A 135 4.87 -5.84 5.41
N ILE A 136 4.30 -5.80 6.61
CA ILE A 136 4.69 -4.83 7.65
C ILE A 136 6.14 -5.07 8.06
N ASP A 137 6.53 -6.32 8.31
CA ASP A 137 7.87 -6.66 8.79
C ASP A 137 8.96 -6.31 7.74
N ARG A 138 8.70 -6.55 6.45
CA ARG A 138 9.59 -6.10 5.37
C ARG A 138 9.78 -4.58 5.37
N LYS A 139 8.72 -3.80 5.61
CA LYS A 139 8.81 -2.34 5.74
C LYS A 139 9.57 -1.95 7.01
N THR A 140 9.36 -2.66 8.11
CA THR A 140 10.10 -2.46 9.38
C THR A 140 11.59 -2.65 9.17
N VAL A 141 12.02 -3.75 8.52
CA VAL A 141 13.44 -4.00 8.21
C VAL A 141 14.03 -2.88 7.37
N ALA A 142 13.32 -2.46 6.31
CA ALA A 142 13.78 -1.38 5.43
C ALA A 142 13.94 -0.05 6.20
N ILE A 143 13.01 0.26 7.10
CA ILE A 143 13.11 1.48 7.91
C ILE A 143 14.23 1.36 8.93
N THR A 144 14.38 0.24 9.65
CA THR A 144 15.48 0.04 10.60
C THR A 144 16.82 0.35 9.97
N PHE A 145 17.03 -0.12 8.74
CA PHE A 145 18.22 0.21 7.96
C PHE A 145 18.32 1.72 7.68
N LEU A 146 17.27 2.35 7.14
CA LEU A 146 17.29 3.78 6.82
C LEU A 146 17.47 4.68 8.05
N THR A 147 16.82 4.33 9.17
CA THR A 147 16.90 5.08 10.42
C THR A 147 18.26 4.99 11.08
N SER A 148 19.00 3.89 10.86
CA SER A 148 20.38 3.75 11.36
C SER A 148 21.33 4.81 10.79
N GLN A 149 21.00 5.37 9.63
CA GLN A 149 21.81 6.38 8.94
C GLN A 149 21.39 7.82 9.28
N LEU A 150 20.23 8.02 9.92
CA LEU A 150 19.72 9.34 10.29
C LEU A 150 20.62 10.13 11.26
N PRO A 151 21.35 9.51 12.21
CA PRO A 151 22.27 10.24 13.09
C PRO A 151 23.41 10.95 12.36
N LEU A 152 23.70 10.60 11.10
CA LEU A 152 24.70 11.28 10.28
C LEU A 152 24.26 12.68 9.82
N LEU A 153 22.98 13.01 9.99
CA LEU A 153 22.37 14.26 9.56
C LEU A 153 22.06 15.15 10.77
N ALA A 154 21.96 16.46 10.53
CA ALA A 154 21.52 17.40 11.57
C ALA A 154 20.12 17.02 12.08
N ALA A 155 19.92 17.09 13.41
CA ALA A 155 18.73 16.57 14.08
C ALA A 155 17.40 17.11 13.51
N HIS A 156 17.36 18.39 13.14
CA HIS A 156 16.18 18.98 12.52
C HIS A 156 15.84 18.36 11.15
N GLN A 157 16.85 18.12 10.31
CA GLN A 157 16.69 17.49 8.99
C GLN A 157 16.27 16.02 9.14
N ALA A 158 16.93 15.30 10.04
CA ALA A 158 16.62 13.91 10.34
C ALA A 158 15.18 13.74 10.86
N LEU A 159 14.77 14.55 11.84
CA LEU A 159 13.48 14.42 12.52
C LEU A 159 12.31 14.95 11.69
N PHE A 160 12.36 16.20 11.24
CA PHE A 160 11.21 16.85 10.62
C PHE A 160 11.10 16.58 9.12
N PHE A 161 12.22 16.57 8.39
CA PHE A 161 12.17 16.38 6.94
C PHE A 161 12.15 14.90 6.54
N LEU A 162 13.00 14.06 7.13
CA LEU A 162 13.09 12.65 6.73
C LEU A 162 12.17 11.74 7.53
N LEU A 163 12.27 11.74 8.86
CA LEU A 163 11.52 10.79 9.67
C LEU A 163 10.02 11.05 9.56
N LYS A 164 9.57 12.27 9.88
CA LYS A 164 8.16 12.65 9.86
C LYS A 164 7.54 12.57 8.45
N ASN A 165 8.15 13.20 7.46
CA ASN A 165 7.52 13.38 6.14
C ASN A 165 7.80 12.24 5.13
N CYS A 166 8.77 11.36 5.38
CA CYS A 166 9.11 10.29 4.44
C CYS A 166 9.04 8.89 5.07
N LEU A 167 9.58 8.70 6.27
CA LEU A 167 9.83 7.36 6.82
C LEU A 167 8.74 6.87 7.78
N ALA A 168 8.04 7.75 8.50
CA ALA A 168 7.02 7.36 9.48
C ALA A 168 5.70 6.95 8.80
N ALA A 169 4.62 7.70 9.02
CA ALA A 169 3.31 7.40 8.44
C ALA A 169 3.33 7.30 6.89
N PRO A 170 4.04 8.17 6.14
CA PRO A 170 4.05 8.13 4.67
C PRO A 170 4.59 6.83 4.08
N LYS A 171 5.52 6.15 4.75
CA LYS A 171 6.07 4.87 4.29
C LYS A 171 5.07 3.72 4.42
N MET A 172 4.16 3.81 5.39
CA MET A 172 3.17 2.78 5.70
C MET A 172 1.78 3.06 5.16
N ILE A 173 1.45 4.32 4.86
CA ILE A 173 0.07 4.74 4.56
C ILE A 173 -0.56 3.96 3.40
N TYR A 174 0.24 3.59 2.39
CA TYR A 174 -0.22 2.74 1.29
C TYR A 174 -0.69 1.37 1.81
N LEU A 175 0.14 0.69 2.61
CA LEU A 175 -0.20 -0.61 3.19
C LEU A 175 -1.39 -0.51 4.16
N LEU A 176 -1.46 0.54 4.97
CA LEU A 176 -2.58 0.80 5.89
C LEU A 176 -3.92 1.01 5.16
N ARG A 177 -3.88 1.52 3.92
CA ARG A 177 -5.07 1.73 3.09
C ARG A 177 -5.50 0.48 2.31
N CYS A 178 -4.55 -0.36 1.93
CA CYS A 178 -4.81 -1.51 1.07
C CYS A 178 -5.13 -2.80 1.85
N SER A 179 -4.58 -2.96 3.06
CA SER A 179 -4.70 -4.21 3.82
C SER A 179 -5.19 -3.95 5.25
N PRO A 180 -5.93 -4.90 5.87
CA PRO A 180 -6.44 -4.77 7.23
C PRO A 180 -5.32 -4.98 8.27
N THR A 181 -4.39 -4.02 8.36
CA THR A 181 -3.20 -4.10 9.23
C THR A 181 -3.53 -4.11 10.73
N PHE A 182 -4.72 -3.66 11.11
CA PHE A 182 -5.21 -3.71 12.50
C PHE A 182 -5.29 -5.14 13.05
N THR A 183 -5.35 -6.17 12.20
CA THR A 183 -5.34 -7.58 12.63
C THR A 183 -3.96 -8.06 13.11
N ARG A 184 -2.88 -7.33 12.81
CA ARG A 184 -1.48 -7.70 13.13
C ARG A 184 -0.83 -6.64 14.01
N PHE A 185 -1.38 -6.45 15.22
CA PHE A 185 -0.90 -5.45 16.17
C PHE A 185 0.58 -5.61 16.55
N ASN A 186 1.07 -6.84 16.68
CA ASN A 186 2.46 -7.10 17.10
C ASN A 186 3.48 -6.53 16.08
N SER A 187 3.25 -6.72 14.79
CA SER A 187 4.11 -6.18 13.72
C SER A 187 4.05 -4.64 13.69
N LEU A 188 2.86 -4.04 13.91
CA LEU A 188 2.75 -2.58 14.01
C LEU A 188 3.48 -2.02 15.24
N VAL A 189 3.48 -2.74 16.36
CA VAL A 189 4.24 -2.35 17.56
C VAL A 189 5.74 -2.40 17.28
N ALA A 190 6.24 -3.45 16.63
CA ALA A 190 7.65 -3.54 16.25
C ALA A 190 8.09 -2.35 15.37
N PHE A 191 7.28 -1.99 14.38
CA PHE A 191 7.48 -0.80 13.56
C PHE A 191 7.55 0.49 14.39
N HIS A 192 6.63 0.65 15.37
CA HIS A 192 6.62 1.80 16.27
C HIS A 192 7.84 1.89 17.15
N THR A 193 8.32 0.77 17.66
CA THR A 193 9.52 0.71 18.50
C THR A 193 10.73 1.22 17.73
N VAL A 194 10.88 0.85 16.45
CA VAL A 194 11.95 1.37 15.60
C VAL A 194 11.85 2.89 15.44
N LEU A 195 10.66 3.42 15.15
CA LEU A 195 10.46 4.87 15.05
C LEU A 195 10.75 5.59 16.38
N ARG A 196 10.27 5.06 17.50
CA ARG A 196 10.51 5.62 18.84
C ARG A 196 11.99 5.69 19.14
N ASN A 197 12.71 4.59 18.93
CA ASN A 197 14.16 4.53 19.15
C ASN A 197 14.89 5.53 18.25
N SER A 198 14.47 5.67 17.00
CA SER A 198 15.04 6.64 16.07
C SER A 198 14.86 8.08 16.56
N VAL A 199 13.66 8.42 17.06
CA VAL A 199 13.42 9.75 17.63
C VAL A 199 14.30 9.98 18.87
N VAL A 200 14.36 9.01 19.78
CA VAL A 200 15.23 9.07 20.99
C VAL A 200 16.68 9.33 20.60
N THR A 201 17.20 8.63 19.60
CA THR A 201 18.58 8.81 19.12
C THR A 201 18.80 10.20 18.51
N ILE A 202 17.83 10.71 17.74
CA ILE A 202 17.96 12.01 17.08
C ILE A 202 17.85 13.17 18.08
N THR A 203 16.91 13.10 19.02
CA THR A 203 16.68 14.16 20.00
C THR A 203 17.62 14.07 21.20
N ASN A 204 18.28 12.92 21.39
CA ASN A 204 19.11 12.63 22.56
C ASN A 204 18.37 12.88 23.88
N THR A 205 17.08 12.53 23.91
CA THR A 205 16.21 12.72 25.09
C THR A 205 15.55 11.41 25.46
N GLU A 206 15.45 11.14 26.76
CA GLU A 206 14.63 10.05 27.26
C GLU A 206 13.16 10.28 26.90
N MET A 207 12.55 9.30 26.22
CA MET A 207 11.13 9.34 25.88
C MET A 207 10.37 8.37 26.77
N SER A 208 9.75 8.88 27.83
CA SER A 208 8.75 8.14 28.60
C SER A 208 7.49 7.88 27.75
N ASP A 209 6.64 6.95 28.17
CA ASP A 209 5.42 6.62 27.42
C ASP A 209 4.45 7.80 27.30
N ALA A 210 4.41 8.68 28.31
CA ALA A 210 3.62 9.90 28.28
C ALA A 210 4.16 10.90 27.25
N VAL A 211 5.48 11.12 27.22
CA VAL A 211 6.14 11.98 26.23
C VAL A 211 5.97 11.43 24.83
N TRP A 212 6.07 10.10 24.66
CA TRP A 212 5.86 9.46 23.37
C TRP A 212 4.41 9.57 22.88
N LYS A 213 3.41 9.45 23.77
CA LYS A 213 2.00 9.72 23.43
C LYS A 213 1.83 11.14 22.88
N GLN A 214 2.42 12.14 23.55
CA GLN A 214 2.40 13.53 23.07
C GLN A 214 3.14 13.71 21.74
N ALA A 215 4.34 13.14 21.59
CA ALA A 215 5.13 13.22 20.37
C ALA A 215 4.37 12.67 19.14
N THR A 216 3.50 11.69 19.34
CA THR A 216 2.72 11.07 18.26
C THR A 216 1.48 11.86 17.84
N LEU A 217 1.15 12.95 18.52
CA LEU A 217 0.05 13.83 18.12
C LEU A 217 0.44 14.67 16.88
N PRO A 218 -0.55 15.14 16.09
CA PRO A 218 -0.30 16.08 15.01
C PRO A 218 0.37 17.38 15.52
N VAL A 219 1.15 18.04 14.66
CA VAL A 219 1.78 19.34 14.99
C VAL A 219 0.73 20.40 15.34
N SER A 220 -0.39 20.43 14.61
CA SER A 220 -1.54 21.29 14.89
C SER A 220 -2.20 21.05 16.26
N ARG A 221 -1.79 19.99 16.97
CA ARG A 221 -2.27 19.62 18.31
C ARG A 221 -1.12 19.55 19.33
N GLY A 222 0.03 20.18 19.04
CA GLY A 222 1.17 20.28 19.96
C GLY A 222 2.06 19.03 20.04
N GLY A 223 1.96 18.11 19.08
CA GLY A 223 2.86 16.94 18.96
C GLY A 223 3.94 17.11 17.90
N LEU A 224 4.80 16.09 17.72
CA LEU A 224 5.86 16.10 16.69
C LEU A 224 5.35 15.68 15.30
N GLY A 225 4.12 15.15 15.20
CA GLY A 225 3.54 14.68 13.95
C GLY A 225 3.95 13.26 13.56
N ASN A 226 4.69 12.54 14.40
CA ASN A 226 5.03 11.13 14.19
C ASN A 226 3.85 10.23 14.58
N ARG A 227 2.77 10.30 13.77
CA ARG A 227 1.50 9.61 14.03
C ARG A 227 1.68 8.11 14.22
N ARG A 228 0.91 7.54 15.16
CA ARG A 228 0.90 6.10 15.38
C ARG A 228 0.20 5.39 14.22
N THR A 229 0.93 4.55 13.48
CA THR A 229 0.37 3.64 12.46
C THR A 229 -0.75 2.75 12.99
N LYS A 230 -0.74 2.35 14.28
CA LYS A 230 -1.89 1.70 14.93
C LYS A 230 -3.13 2.58 14.88
N ASP A 231 -3.01 3.83 15.31
CA ASP A 231 -4.13 4.77 15.37
C ASP A 231 -4.62 5.13 13.96
N LEU A 232 -3.71 5.14 12.97
CA LEU A 232 -4.03 5.39 11.56
C LEU A 232 -4.58 4.17 10.82
N SER A 233 -4.41 2.95 11.34
CA SER A 233 -4.78 1.72 10.63
C SER A 233 -6.28 1.62 10.34
N LEU A 234 -7.13 1.90 11.33
CA LEU A 234 -8.59 1.88 11.15
C LEU A 234 -9.05 3.05 10.24
N PRO A 235 -8.69 4.33 10.50
CA PRO A 235 -9.06 5.43 9.61
C PRO A 235 -8.59 5.27 8.17
N ALA A 236 -7.35 4.82 7.95
CA ALA A 236 -6.79 4.70 6.61
C ALA A 236 -7.52 3.61 5.81
N PHE A 237 -7.81 2.46 6.42
CA PHE A 237 -8.51 1.37 5.77
C PHE A 237 -9.96 1.74 5.44
N LEU A 238 -10.71 2.29 6.41
CA LEU A 238 -12.12 2.66 6.21
C LEU A 238 -12.28 3.70 5.09
N VAL A 239 -11.45 4.74 5.11
CA VAL A 239 -11.49 5.79 4.06
C VAL A 239 -11.18 5.22 2.70
N SER A 240 -10.20 4.32 2.62
CA SER A 240 -9.83 3.66 1.36
C SER A 240 -11.03 2.93 0.78
N VAL A 241 -11.70 2.09 1.58
CA VAL A 241 -12.88 1.34 1.15
C VAL A 241 -14.03 2.26 0.72
N HIS A 242 -14.36 3.28 1.51
CA HIS A 242 -15.44 4.22 1.15
C HIS A 242 -15.12 5.10 -0.06
N SER A 243 -13.84 5.41 -0.30
CA SER A 243 -13.41 6.22 -1.45
C SER A 243 -13.55 5.45 -2.76
N VAL A 244 -13.22 4.16 -2.76
CA VAL A 244 -13.28 3.31 -3.95
C VAL A 244 -14.60 2.55 -4.10
N HIS A 245 -15.58 2.80 -3.23
CA HIS A 245 -16.87 2.11 -3.23
C HIS A 245 -17.53 2.07 -4.61
N HIS A 246 -17.60 3.22 -5.30
CA HIS A 246 -18.21 3.30 -6.63
C HIS A 246 -17.49 2.42 -7.66
N LEU A 247 -16.15 2.49 -7.74
CA LEU A 247 -15.35 1.67 -8.64
C LEU A 247 -15.48 0.18 -8.32
N LYS A 248 -15.53 -0.18 -7.04
CA LYS A 248 -15.71 -1.58 -6.62
C LYS A 248 -17.06 -2.13 -7.07
N MET A 249 -18.13 -1.34 -6.97
CA MET A 249 -19.46 -1.75 -7.46
C MET A 249 -19.50 -1.88 -8.98
N GLU A 250 -18.69 -1.11 -9.73
CA GLU A 250 -18.55 -1.26 -11.18
C GLU A 250 -17.76 -2.52 -11.57
N ILE A 251 -16.71 -2.88 -10.80
CA ILE A 251 -15.85 -4.03 -11.10
C ILE A 251 -16.48 -5.34 -10.61
N VAL A 252 -17.04 -5.35 -9.40
CA VAL A 252 -17.65 -6.53 -8.76
C VAL A 252 -18.98 -6.11 -8.09
N PRO A 253 -20.10 -6.07 -8.84
CA PRO A 253 -21.39 -5.65 -8.30
C PRO A 253 -21.92 -6.51 -7.15
N ALA A 254 -21.48 -7.77 -7.07
CA ALA A 254 -21.88 -8.72 -6.03
C ALA A 254 -21.06 -8.59 -4.72
N ALA A 255 -20.08 -7.68 -4.66
CA ALA A 255 -19.24 -7.53 -3.48
C ALA A 255 -20.01 -6.83 -2.34
N ASP A 256 -20.18 -7.51 -1.21
CA ASP A 256 -20.72 -6.93 0.00
C ASP A 256 -19.64 -6.12 0.74
N LEU A 257 -19.63 -4.81 0.49
CA LEU A 257 -18.69 -3.88 1.14
C LEU A 257 -19.04 -3.60 2.60
N ASP A 258 -20.31 -3.74 2.96
CA ASP A 258 -20.76 -3.55 4.33
C ASP A 258 -20.25 -4.71 5.20
N ALA A 259 -20.31 -5.95 4.73
CA ALA A 259 -19.70 -7.09 5.42
C ALA A 259 -18.19 -6.91 5.66
N ILE A 260 -17.46 -6.33 4.70
CA ILE A 260 -16.02 -6.08 4.82
C ILE A 260 -15.72 -4.98 5.86
N THR A 261 -16.57 -3.96 5.95
CA THR A 261 -16.32 -2.79 6.80
C THR A 261 -16.98 -2.87 8.17
N THR A 262 -17.99 -3.73 8.37
CA THR A 262 -18.79 -3.81 9.61
C THR A 262 -17.91 -3.99 10.85
N GLU A 263 -17.00 -4.98 10.84
CA GLU A 263 -16.11 -5.26 11.97
C GLU A 263 -15.15 -4.08 12.24
N THR A 264 -14.62 -3.48 11.18
CA THR A 264 -13.65 -2.37 11.31
C THR A 264 -14.34 -1.11 11.84
N THR A 265 -15.56 -0.84 11.36
CA THR A 265 -16.42 0.25 11.82
C THR A 265 -16.81 0.07 13.28
N LEU A 266 -17.15 -1.16 13.69
CA LEU A 266 -17.43 -1.49 15.08
C LEU A 266 -16.21 -1.21 15.97
N GLN A 267 -15.03 -1.68 15.57
CA GLN A 267 -13.78 -1.41 16.29
C GLN A 267 -13.48 0.09 16.39
N TRP A 268 -13.73 0.86 15.34
CA TRP A 268 -13.56 2.32 15.37
C TRP A 268 -14.59 3.01 16.28
N ASN A 269 -15.85 2.57 16.27
CA ASN A 269 -16.89 3.08 17.16
C ASN A 269 -16.56 2.80 18.64
N VAL A 270 -16.07 1.59 18.95
CA VAL A 270 -15.59 1.25 20.32
C VAL A 270 -14.40 2.12 20.71
N ALA A 271 -13.47 2.37 19.78
CA ALA A 271 -12.28 3.17 20.04
C ALA A 271 -12.62 4.66 20.28
N THR A 272 -13.59 5.24 19.57
CA THR A 272 -13.86 6.68 19.57
C THR A 272 -15.13 7.10 20.30
N THR A 273 -16.07 6.18 20.53
CA THR A 273 -17.40 6.44 21.09
C THR A 273 -18.20 7.52 20.33
N GLN A 274 -17.90 7.73 19.05
CA GLN A 274 -18.56 8.72 18.20
C GLN A 274 -19.41 8.08 17.11
N GLN A 275 -20.32 8.87 16.53
CA GLN A 275 -21.07 8.46 15.34
C GLN A 275 -20.17 8.44 14.10
N LEU A 276 -20.62 7.68 13.11
CA LEU A 276 -19.99 7.60 11.79
C LEU A 276 -19.85 9.00 11.16
N PRO A 277 -18.73 9.33 10.50
CA PRO A 277 -18.57 10.62 9.85
C PRO A 277 -19.57 10.86 8.72
N ASP A 278 -20.12 12.07 8.62
CA ASP A 278 -21.01 12.49 7.52
C ASP A 278 -20.37 12.31 6.13
N GLN A 279 -19.05 12.47 6.05
CA GLN A 279 -18.26 12.30 4.84
C GLN A 279 -17.20 11.20 5.02
N PRO A 280 -17.56 9.92 4.82
CA PRO A 280 -16.68 8.80 5.12
C PRO A 280 -15.45 8.71 4.19
N ARG A 281 -15.41 9.49 3.10
CA ARG A 281 -14.26 9.57 2.18
C ARG A 281 -13.12 10.47 2.70
N ILE A 282 -13.33 11.23 3.78
CA ILE A 282 -12.33 12.18 4.29
C ILE A 282 -11.61 11.59 5.50
N GLN A 283 -10.33 11.23 5.35
CA GLN A 283 -9.54 10.61 6.44
C GLN A 283 -9.41 11.48 7.69
N LYS A 284 -9.38 12.81 7.54
CA LYS A 284 -9.30 13.74 8.67
C LYS A 284 -10.47 13.57 9.65
N LEU A 285 -11.67 13.24 9.16
CA LEU A 285 -12.86 13.08 9.99
C LEU A 285 -12.82 11.79 10.82
N TRP A 286 -12.17 10.75 10.29
CA TRP A 286 -11.96 9.49 11.02
C TRP A 286 -10.82 9.55 12.03
N ASP A 287 -9.77 10.33 11.74
CA ASP A 287 -8.59 10.47 12.62
C ASP A 287 -8.84 11.45 13.77
N ARG A 288 -9.64 12.51 13.56
CA ARG A 288 -9.87 13.57 14.55
C ARG A 288 -10.41 13.06 15.89
N PRO A 289 -11.43 12.18 15.96
CA PRO A 289 -11.94 11.67 17.23
C PRO A 289 -10.90 10.86 18.01
N ILE A 290 -10.03 10.12 17.31
CA ILE A 290 -8.94 9.35 17.93
C ILE A 290 -7.92 10.29 18.56
N VAL A 291 -7.57 11.37 17.86
CA VAL A 291 -6.66 12.41 18.38
C VAL A 291 -7.28 13.12 19.58
N GLU A 292 -8.55 13.49 19.52
CA GLU A 292 -9.24 14.20 20.61
C GLU A 292 -9.32 13.34 21.87
N LYS A 293 -9.64 12.05 21.74
CA LYS A 293 -9.61 11.11 22.87
C LYS A 293 -8.21 10.97 23.46
N ALA A 294 -7.17 10.85 22.63
CA ALA A 294 -5.79 10.78 23.10
C ALA A 294 -5.34 12.05 23.88
N ILE A 295 -5.89 13.23 23.53
CA ILE A 295 -5.65 14.48 24.28
C ILE A 295 -6.40 14.49 25.60
N GLN A 296 -7.63 13.97 25.64
CA GLN A 296 -8.41 13.84 26.88
C GLN A 296 -7.73 12.87 27.87
N ASP A 297 -7.19 11.76 27.37
CA ASP A 297 -6.49 10.75 28.16
C ASP A 297 -5.11 11.22 28.67
N ALA A 298 -4.61 12.37 28.22
CA ALA A 298 -3.30 12.91 28.62
C ALA A 298 -3.31 13.59 30.02
N GLY A 299 -4.47 13.66 30.68
CA GLY A 299 -4.65 14.32 31.98
C GLY A 299 -4.56 15.85 31.90
N GLU A 300 -4.84 16.54 33.01
CA GLU A 300 -4.94 18.02 33.03
C GLU A 300 -3.62 18.71 32.66
N VAL A 301 -2.50 18.25 33.21
CA VAL A 301 -1.16 18.82 32.96
C VAL A 301 -0.72 18.60 31.51
N GLY A 302 -0.97 17.40 30.95
CA GLY A 302 -0.67 17.09 29.56
C GLY A 302 -1.51 17.94 28.61
N ARG A 303 -2.80 18.08 28.90
CA ARG A 303 -3.72 18.93 28.13
C ARG A 303 -3.31 20.40 28.15
N ALA A 304 -2.93 20.94 29.31
CA ALA A 304 -2.45 22.31 29.43
C ALA A 304 -1.18 22.56 28.57
N ARG A 305 -0.23 21.62 28.57
CA ARG A 305 0.98 21.70 27.72
C ARG A 305 0.65 21.68 26.23
N LEU A 306 -0.28 20.82 25.80
CA LEU A 306 -0.70 20.72 24.40
C LEU A 306 -1.42 21.99 23.93
N LEU A 307 -2.26 22.57 24.79
CA LEU A 307 -2.96 23.83 24.51
C LEU A 307 -1.99 25.02 24.44
N ALA A 308 -0.98 25.08 25.31
CA ALA A 308 0.04 26.13 25.26
C ALA A 308 0.80 26.12 23.92
N MET A 309 1.16 24.93 23.43
CA MET A 309 1.87 24.73 22.15
C MET A 309 1.00 24.97 20.91
N THR A 310 -0.32 25.11 21.07
CA THR A 310 -1.25 25.40 19.97
C THR A 310 -1.79 26.83 19.99
N SER A 311 -1.27 27.68 20.90
CA SER A 311 -1.61 29.10 20.95
C SER A 311 -1.04 29.85 19.74
N GLU A 312 -1.69 30.95 19.33
CA GLU A 312 -1.27 31.77 18.18
C GLU A 312 0.16 32.33 18.29
N PHE A 313 0.73 32.35 19.49
CA PHE A 313 2.08 32.83 19.77
C PHE A 313 3.15 31.71 19.81
N ALA A 314 2.73 30.44 19.70
CA ALA A 314 3.66 29.32 19.58
C ALA A 314 4.12 29.22 18.12
N GLY A 315 5.41 29.43 17.86
CA GLY A 315 6.01 29.44 16.51
C GLY A 315 6.15 28.06 15.86
N ALA A 316 5.07 27.26 15.83
CA ALA A 316 5.01 25.93 15.23
C ALA A 316 4.32 25.93 13.86
#